data_AF-A0A9E6DJB6-F1
#
_entry.id   AF-A0A9E6DJB6-F1
#
_cell.length_a   1.000
_cell.length_b   1.000
_cell.length_c   1.000
_cell.angle_alpha   90.00
_cell.angle_beta   90.00
_cell.angle_gamma   90.00
#
_symmetry.space_group_name_H-M   'P 1'
#
loop_
_entity.id
_entity.type
_entity.pdbx_description
1 polymer ?
#
loop_
_entity_poly.entity_id
_entity_poly.type
_entity_poly.pdbx_seq_one_letter_code
_entity_poly.pdbx_strand_id
1 'polypeptide(L)' 'MCAEQLTQVLQGRPHAAVLDFGCGSGILFFVAAQLGARHVLGVDIDPEA' A
#
# COMPACT_ATOMS: atom_id res chain seq x y z
N MET A 1 -4.78 -12.87 -3.29
CA MET A 1 -3.76 -11.99 -3.93
C MET A 1 -3.45 -10.80 -3.00
N CYS A 2 -2.30 -10.15 -3.11
CA CYS A 2 -1.83 -9.12 -2.15
C CYS A 2 -2.85 -8.00 -1.87
N ALA A 3 -3.61 -7.56 -2.87
CA ALA A 3 -4.66 -6.54 -2.70
C ALA A 3 -5.80 -6.99 -1.76
N GLU A 4 -6.21 -8.27 -1.81
CA GLU A 4 -7.23 -8.80 -0.90
C GLU A 4 -6.74 -8.85 0.54
N GLN A 5 -5.46 -9.23 0.72
CA GLN A 5 -4.83 -9.25 2.03
C GLN A 5 -4.67 -7.84 2.61
N LEU A 6 -4.39 -6.84 1.76
CA LEU A 6 -4.32 -5.45 2.16
C LEU A 6 -5.66 -4.95 2.71
N THR A 7 -6.78 -5.34 2.10
CA THR A 7 -8.12 -5.07 2.62
C THR A 7 -8.31 -5.68 4.01
N GLN A 8 -7.94 -6.95 4.22
CA GLN A 8 -8.05 -7.61 5.53
C GLN A 8 -7.18 -6.93 6.60
N VAL A 9 -5.98 -6.47 6.23
CA VAL A 9 -5.06 -5.80 7.16
C VAL A 9 -5.55 -4.41 7.56
N LEU A 10 -6.11 -3.65 6.63
CA LEU A 10 -6.58 -2.28 6.88
C LEU A 10 -7.98 -2.23 7.53
N GLN A 11 -8.74 -3.32 7.47
CA GLN A 11 -10.02 -3.42 8.17
C GLN A 11 -9.88 -3.13 9.67
N GLY A 12 -10.69 -2.19 10.17
CA GLY A 12 -10.69 -1.78 11.57
C GLY A 12 -9.48 -0.95 12.01
N ARG A 13 -8.62 -0.52 11.08
CA ARG A 13 -7.45 0.33 11.36
C ARG A 13 -7.62 1.72 10.76
N PRO A 14 -8.46 2.59 11.37
CA PRO A 14 -8.58 3.97 10.90
C PRO A 14 -7.22 4.67 11.00
N HIS A 15 -6.91 5.45 9.96
CA HIS A 15 -5.67 6.24 9.86
C HIS A 15 -4.36 5.45 9.76
N ALA A 16 -4.40 4.20 9.28
CA ALA A 16 -3.20 3.41 9.07
C ALA A 16 -2.16 4.13 8.20
N ALA A 17 -0.88 3.97 8.56
CA ALA A 17 0.25 4.30 7.70
C ALA A 17 0.75 2.99 7.04
N VAL A 18 0.94 3.01 5.72
CA VAL A 18 1.31 1.84 4.92
C VAL A 18 2.66 2.07 4.25
N LEU A 19 3.55 1.08 4.33
CA LEU A 19 4.78 1.01 3.56
C LEU A 19 4.61 -0.05 2.48
N ASP A 20 4.69 0.36 1.22
CA ASP A 20 4.70 -0.52 0.05
C ASP A 20 6.15 -0.72 -0.39
N PHE A 21 6.76 -1.81 0.06
CA PHE A 21 8.19 -2.11 -0.15
C PHE A 21 8.36 -3.02 -1.37
N GLY A 22 9.13 -2.55 -2.35
CA GLY A 22 9.14 -3.12 -3.71
C GLY A 22 7.87 -2.72 -4.46
N CYS A 23 7.57 -1.41 -4.48
CA CYS A 23 6.29 -0.93 -5.00
C CYS A 23 6.12 -1.18 -6.51
N GLY A 24 7.20 -1.29 -7.29
CA GLY A 24 7.16 -1.46 -8.74
C GLY A 24 6.17 -0.50 -9.39
N SER A 25 5.13 -1.05 -10.02
CA SER A 25 4.03 -0.30 -10.64
C SER A 25 3.18 0.56 -9.69
N GLY A 26 3.38 0.45 -8.38
CA GLY A 26 2.67 1.20 -7.35
C GLY A 26 1.23 0.76 -7.13
N ILE A 27 0.82 -0.41 -7.63
CA ILE A 27 -0.59 -0.81 -7.56
C ILE A 27 -1.09 -0.97 -6.12
N LEU A 28 -0.27 -1.51 -5.22
CA LEU A 28 -0.66 -1.69 -3.81
C LEU A 28 -0.68 -0.36 -3.07
N PHE A 29 0.21 0.57 -3.41
CA PHE A 29 0.15 1.96 -2.96
C PHE A 29 -1.22 2.59 -3.23
N PHE A 30 -1.70 2.51 -4.48
CA PHE A 30 -3.00 3.07 -4.86
C PHE A 30 -4.17 2.35 -4.18
N VAL A 31 -4.09 1.02 -4.01
CA VAL A 31 -5.11 0.26 -3.29
C VAL A 31 -5.14 0.67 -1.81
N ALA A 32 -4.00 0.81 -1.15
CA ALA A 32 -3.92 1.25 0.25
C ALA A 32 -4.54 2.63 0.45
N ALA A 33 -4.24 3.57 -0.44
CA ALA A 33 -4.81 4.92 -0.41
C ALA A 33 -6.34 4.89 -0.57
N GLN A 34 -6.86 4.11 -1.53
CA GLN A 34 -8.31 3.96 -1.74
C GLN A 34 -9.02 3.28 -0.57
N LEU A 35 -8.35 2.38 0.14
CA LEU A 35 -8.86 1.74 1.36
C LEU A 35 -8.84 2.65 2.59
N GLY A 36 -8.38 3.91 2.46
CA GLY A 36 -8.43 4.91 3.53
C GLY A 36 -7.19 4.96 4.42
N ALA A 37 -6.06 4.42 3.97
CA ALA A 37 -4.78 4.67 4.64
C ALA A 37 -4.49 6.17 4.68
N ARG A 38 -4.05 6.68 5.84
CA ARG A 38 -3.76 8.10 6.04
C ARG A 38 -2.45 8.52 5.38
N HIS A 39 -1.47 7.62 5.41
CA HIS A 39 -0.18 7.81 4.78
C HIS A 39 0.20 6.53 4.07
N VAL A 40 0.72 6.65 2.86
CA VAL A 40 1.28 5.53 2.12
C VAL A 40 2.65 5.99 1.62
N LEU A 41 3.67 5.17 1.82
CA LEU A 41 5.02 5.39 1.30
C LEU A 41 5.38 4.20 0.42
N GLY A 42 5.68 4.45 -0.86
CA GLY A 42 6.23 3.46 -1.77
C GLY A 42 7.75 3.58 -1.84
N VAL A 43 8.46 2.46 -1.77
CA VAL A 43 9.92 2.41 -1.96
C VAL A 43 10.23 1.26 -2.88
N ASP A 44 11.04 1.52 -3.91
CA ASP A 44 11.65 0.49 -4.74
C ASP A 44 13.16 0.66 -4.76
N ILE A 45 13.87 -0.45 -4.98
CA ILE A 45 15.33 -0.45 -5.17
C ILE A 45 15.68 -0.32 -6.66
N ASP A 46 14.74 -0.62 -7.55
CA ASP A 46 14.90 -0.45 -8.99
C ASP A 46 14.72 1.04 -9.33
N PRO A 47 15.76 1.72 -9.85
CA PRO A 47 15.65 3.11 -10.26
C PRO A 47 14.73 3.34 -11.47
N GLU A 48 14.36 2.28 -12.21
CA GLU A 48 13.49 2.34 -13.39
C GLU A 48 12.03 1.96 -13.10
N ALA A 49 11.69 1.66 -11.84
CA ALA A 49 10.34 1.30 -11.41
C ALA A 49 9.28 2.39 -11.64
#